data_AF-A0AA35I7V8-F1
#
_entry.id   AF-A0AA35I7V8-F1
#
_cell.length_a   1.000
_cell.length_b   1.000
_cell.length_c   1.000
_cell.angle_alpha   90.00
_cell.angle_beta   90.00
_cell.angle_gamma   90.00
#
_symmetry.space_group_name_H-M   'P 1'
#
loop_
_entity.id
_entity.type
_entity.pdbx_description
1 polymer ?
#
loop_
_entity_poly.entity_id
_entity_poly.type
_entity_poly.pdbx_seq_one_letter_code
_entity_poly.pdbx_strand_id
1 'polypeptide(L)'
;MTDLILSPPHSVEAEQGVLGGLMLDNEAWDLVGDLLQADDFFLSQHRLIFTAIQELSEKNSPFDIVTIFEAMAIPEEVGGLSYLAEPGQEHSVCSEYPVVC
;
A
#
# COMPACT_ATOMS: atom_id res chain seq x y z
N MET A 1 -20.57 18.65 -22.96
CA MET A 1 -19.66 19.70 -22.48
C MET A 1 -19.74 19.68 -20.96
N THR A 2 -19.15 18.70 -20.30
CA THR A 2 -17.72 18.66 -20.01
C THR A 2 -17.11 17.31 -20.35
N ASP A 3 -16.05 17.36 -21.15
CA ASP A 3 -15.20 16.23 -21.47
C ASP A 3 -14.42 15.78 -20.23
N LEU A 4 -14.42 14.46 -20.02
CA LEU A 4 -13.28 13.63 -19.60
C LEU A 4 -12.81 13.77 -18.15
N ILE A 5 -13.34 12.89 -17.31
CA ILE A 5 -12.58 12.28 -16.21
C ILE A 5 -11.45 11.49 -16.89
N LEU A 6 -10.34 12.15 -17.24
CA LEU A 6 -9.12 11.51 -17.74
C LEU A 6 -8.22 11.15 -16.55
N SER A 7 -8.82 10.49 -15.55
CA SER A 7 -8.09 9.61 -14.66
C SER A 7 -8.71 8.24 -14.84
N PRO A 8 -7.93 7.17 -15.04
CA PRO A 8 -8.48 5.82 -15.03
C PRO A 8 -9.34 5.65 -13.77
N PRO A 9 -10.48 4.93 -13.85
CA PRO A 9 -11.32 4.70 -12.68
C PRO A 9 -10.47 4.02 -11.60
N HIS A 10 -10.09 4.78 -10.58
CA HIS A 10 -9.33 4.33 -9.43
C HIS A 10 -10.20 4.48 -8.19
N SER A 11 -10.05 3.57 -7.23
CA SER A 11 -10.74 3.63 -5.95
C SER A 11 -9.74 3.29 -4.86
N VAL A 12 -9.39 4.33 -4.09
CA VAL A 12 -8.49 4.19 -2.95
C VAL A 12 -9.08 3.23 -1.92
N GLU A 13 -10.39 3.26 -1.68
CA GLU A 13 -11.03 2.32 -0.76
C GLU A 13 -10.97 0.86 -1.25
N ALA A 14 -11.06 0.62 -2.56
CA ALA A 14 -10.90 -0.72 -3.11
C ALA A 14 -9.48 -1.24 -2.93
N GLU A 15 -8.48 -0.39 -3.18
CA GLU A 15 -7.06 -0.73 -2.95
C GLU A 15 -6.80 -1.07 -1.48
N GLN A 16 -7.31 -0.25 -0.55
CA GLN A 16 -7.25 -0.51 0.89
C GLN A 16 -7.91 -1.83 1.28
N GLY A 17 -9.07 -2.14 0.69
CA GLY A 17 -9.76 -3.40 0.92
C GLY A 17 -8.95 -4.61 0.47
N VAL A 18 -8.27 -4.52 -0.69
CA VAL A 18 -7.38 -5.58 -1.18
C VAL A 18 -6.19 -5.76 -0.25
N LEU A 19 -5.47 -4.69 0.07
CA LEU A 19 -4.29 -4.75 0.95
C LEU A 19 -4.65 -5.24 2.35
N GLY A 20 -5.72 -4.70 2.94
CA GLY A 20 -6.21 -5.13 4.25
C GLY A 20 -6.67 -6.59 4.25
N GLY A 21 -7.31 -7.05 3.16
CA GLY A 21 -7.67 -8.45 2.98
C GLY A 21 -6.45 -9.37 2.98
N LEU A 22 -5.40 -9.02 2.23
CA LEU A 22 -4.14 -9.79 2.18
C LEU A 22 -3.43 -9.84 3.54
N MET A 23 -3.43 -8.73 4.28
CA MET A 23 -2.84 -8.67 5.62
C MET A 23 -3.59 -9.51 6.66
N LEU A 24 -4.90 -9.74 6.45
CA LEU A 24 -5.74 -10.56 7.33
C LEU A 24 -5.71 -12.04 6.94
N ASP A 25 -5.67 -12.34 5.65
CA ASP A 25 -5.68 -13.68 5.11
C ASP A 25 -4.58 -13.84 4.04
N ASN A 26 -3.50 -14.51 4.41
CA ASN A 26 -2.37 -14.71 3.52
C ASN A 26 -2.68 -15.74 2.41
N GLU A 27 -3.67 -16.62 2.58
CA GLU A 27 -4.09 -17.55 1.51
C GLU A 27 -4.79 -16.80 0.37
N ALA A 28 -5.30 -15.58 0.61
CA ALA A 28 -5.86 -14.74 -0.44
C ALA A 28 -4.82 -14.29 -1.49
N TRP A 29 -3.52 -14.43 -1.19
CA TRP A 29 -2.47 -14.16 -2.16
C TRP A 29 -2.54 -15.06 -3.38
N ASP A 30 -2.89 -16.34 -3.23
CA ASP A 30 -3.03 -17.27 -4.36
C ASP A 30 -4.14 -16.86 -5.34
N LEU A 31 -5.10 -16.04 -4.90
CA LEU A 31 -6.17 -15.53 -5.73
C LEU A 31 -5.81 -14.21 -6.42
N VAL A 32 -5.00 -13.38 -5.77
CA VAL A 32 -4.77 -11.98 -6.17
C VAL A 32 -3.40 -11.76 -6.80
N GLY A 33 -2.36 -12.47 -6.34
CA GLY A 33 -0.98 -12.27 -6.73
C GLY A 33 -0.69 -12.51 -8.21
N ASP A 34 -1.50 -13.35 -8.89
CA ASP A 34 -1.41 -13.57 -10.34
C ASP A 34 -2.24 -12.56 -11.16
N LEU A 35 -3.20 -11.88 -10.52
CA LEU A 35 -4.15 -10.97 -11.19
C LEU A 35 -3.73 -9.51 -11.13
N LEU A 36 -3.04 -9.10 -10.07
CA LEU A 36 -2.65 -7.73 -9.80
C LEU A 36 -1.13 -7.58 -9.75
N GLN A 37 -0.64 -6.45 -10.25
CA GLN A 37 0.73 -6.01 -10.11
C GLN A 37 0.79 -4.75 -9.23
N ALA A 38 1.94 -4.47 -8.63
CA ALA A 38 2.15 -3.25 -7.86
C ALA A 38 1.80 -1.99 -8.66
N ASP A 39 2.03 -2.01 -9.98
CA ASP A 39 1.74 -0.88 -10.86
C ASP A 39 0.24 -0.61 -11.12
N ASP A 40 -0.64 -1.54 -10.75
CA ASP A 40 -2.10 -1.38 -10.86
C ASP A 40 -2.68 -0.47 -9.76
N PHE A 41 -1.95 -0.28 -8.65
CA PHE A 41 -2.37 0.58 -7.55
C PHE A 41 -2.12 2.05 -7.88
N PHE A 42 -3.10 2.92 -7.67
CA PHE A 42 -2.96 4.34 -7.98
C PHE A 42 -2.01 5.06 -7.03
N LEU A 43 -2.09 4.78 -5.72
CA LEU A 43 -1.25 5.42 -4.71
C LEU A 43 0.13 4.77 -4.64
N SER A 44 1.19 5.58 -4.66
CA SER A 44 2.57 5.10 -4.54
C SER A 44 2.80 4.33 -3.24
N GLN A 45 2.16 4.73 -2.14
CA GLN A 45 2.22 4.03 -0.86
C GLN A 45 1.67 2.60 -1.00
N HIS A 46 0.54 2.43 -1.69
CA HIS A 46 -0.06 1.12 -1.93
C HIS A 46 0.82 0.25 -2.84
N ARG A 47 1.48 0.84 -3.84
CA ARG A 47 2.47 0.11 -4.66
C ARG A 47 3.60 -0.47 -3.81
N LEU A 48 4.14 0.34 -2.89
CA LEU A 48 5.21 -0.09 -1.99
C LEU A 48 4.74 -1.22 -1.06
N ILE A 49 3.54 -1.10 -0.50
CA ILE A 49 2.96 -2.14 0.37
C ILE A 49 2.78 -3.45 -0.41
N PHE A 50 2.18 -3.39 -1.60
CA PHE A 50 1.96 -4.58 -2.42
C PHE A 50 3.29 -5.24 -2.85
N THR A 51 4.29 -4.44 -3.17
CA THR A 51 5.64 -4.94 -3.50
C THR A 51 6.25 -5.68 -2.31
N ALA A 52 6.14 -5.13 -1.10
CA ALA A 52 6.63 -5.80 0.10
C ALA A 52 5.89 -7.12 0.37
N ILE A 53 4.57 -7.16 0.16
CA ILE A 53 3.77 -8.39 0.26
C ILE A 53 4.26 -9.43 -0.76
N GLN A 54 4.50 -9.03 -2.01
CA GLN A 54 5.01 -9.90 -3.05
C GLN A 54 6.36 -10.53 -2.66
N GLU A 55 7.32 -9.71 -2.19
CA GLU A 55 8.62 -10.21 -1.75
C GLU A 55 8.54 -11.15 -0.55
N LEU A 56 7.63 -10.88 0.40
CA LEU A 56 7.42 -11.75 1.56
C LEU A 56 6.78 -13.08 1.16
N SER A 57 5.82 -13.03 0.23
CA SER A 57 5.17 -14.22 -0.33
C SER A 57 6.17 -15.11 -1.07
N GLU A 58 7.06 -14.53 -1.89
CA GLU A 58 8.15 -15.26 -2.56
C GLU A 58 9.09 -15.95 -1.55
N LYS A 59 9.31 -15.32 -0.40
CA LYS A 59 10.09 -15.87 0.73
C LYS A 59 9.29 -16.83 1.60
N ASN A 60 8.04 -17.15 1.26
CA ASN A 60 7.11 -17.96 2.06
C ASN A 60 7.01 -17.46 3.52
N SER A 61 7.07 -16.15 3.70
CA SER A 61 6.99 -15.47 4.99
C SER A 61 5.60 -14.86 5.16
N PRO A 62 5.08 -14.79 6.41
CA PRO A 62 3.82 -14.09 6.66
C PRO A 62 3.95 -12.61 6.30
N PHE A 63 2.85 -12.02 5.85
CA PHE A 63 2.79 -10.60 5.46
C PHE A 63 1.68 -9.87 6.20
N ASP A 64 1.70 -9.97 7.54
CA ASP A 64 0.92 -9.10 8.41
C ASP A 64 1.49 -7.66 8.45
N ILE A 65 0.71 -6.73 9.01
CA ILE A 65 1.05 -5.29 9.07
C ILE A 65 2.46 -5.04 9.64
N VAL A 66 2.84 -5.76 10.70
CA VAL A 66 4.12 -5.56 11.37
C VAL A 66 5.25 -6.12 10.51
N THR A 67 5.08 -7.34 10.00
CA THR A 67 6.09 -7.98 9.15
C THR A 67 6.32 -7.21 7.86
N ILE A 68 5.26 -6.69 7.23
CA ILE A 68 5.37 -5.81 6.06
C ILE A 68 6.16 -4.54 6.41
N PHE A 69 5.86 -3.89 7.53
CA PHE A 69 6.58 -2.70 7.97
C PHE A 69 8.07 -2.97 8.19
N GLU A 70 8.43 -4.08 8.83
CA GLU A 70 9.82 -4.48 9.07
C GLU A 70 10.55 -4.89 7.78
N ALA A 71 9.83 -5.43 6.81
CA ALA A 71 10.39 -5.83 5.52
C ALA A 71 10.72 -4.63 4.61
N MET A 72 10.10 -3.47 4.83
CA MET A 72 10.38 -2.27 4.04
C MET A 72 11.76 -1.69 4.33
N ALA A 73 12.49 -1.38 3.26
CA ALA A 73 13.78 -0.70 3.38
C ALA A 73 13.64 0.76 3.87
N ILE A 74 12.54 1.44 3.48
CA ILE A 74 12.28 2.85 3.81
C ILE A 74 10.81 3.03 4.21
N PRO A 75 10.42 2.64 5.45
CA PRO A 75 9.03 2.73 5.91
C PRO A 75 8.50 4.17 6.01
N GLU A 76 9.38 5.18 6.01
CA GLU A 76 9.01 6.59 6.02
C GLU A 76 8.29 7.03 4.74
N GLU A 77 8.54 6.39 3.59
CA GLU A 77 7.88 6.73 2.31
C GLU A 77 6.40 6.31 2.27
N VAL A 78 6.01 5.36 3.12
CA VAL A 78 4.63 4.91 3.27
C VAL A 78 3.87 5.75 4.31
N GLY A 79 4.55 6.68 5.01
CA GLY A 79 3.95 7.47 6.10
C GLY A 79 4.07 6.79 7.48
N GLY A 80 4.93 5.76 7.59
CA GLY A 80 5.20 5.05 8.83
C GLY A 80 4.13 4.02 9.23
N LEU A 81 4.33 3.39 10.39
CA LEU A 81 3.47 2.29 10.88
C LEU A 81 2.03 2.75 11.13
N SER A 82 1.84 4.04 11.44
CA SER A 82 0.52 4.65 11.64
C SER A 82 -0.33 4.62 10.37
N TYR A 83 0.27 4.76 9.19
CA TYR A 83 -0.45 4.68 7.91
C TYR A 83 -0.87 3.24 7.58
N LEU A 84 -0.02 2.26 7.87
CA LEU A 84 -0.34 0.84 7.66
C LEU A 84 -1.46 0.34 8.58
N ALA A 85 -1.55 0.86 9.80
CA ALA A 85 -2.60 0.51 10.75
C ALA A 85 -3.98 1.07 10.36
N GLU A 86 -4.01 2.24 9.72
CA GLU A 86 -5.23 2.91 9.27
C GLU A 86 -5.04 3.51 7.86
N PRO A 87 -5.09 2.70 6.79
CA PRO A 87 -4.76 3.18 5.46
C PRO A 87 -5.78 4.19 4.90
N GLY A 88 -6.90 4.46 5.61
CA GLY A 88 -7.91 5.47 5.32
C GLY A 88 -7.62 6.89 5.82
N GLN A 89 -6.52 7.10 6.56
CA GLN A 89 -6.09 8.42 6.99
C GLN A 89 -5.14 8.99 5.93
N GLU A 90 -5.65 9.82 5.00
CA GLU A 90 -4.78 10.70 4.23
C GLU A 90 -4.17 11.73 5.19
N HIS A 91 -3.13 11.32 5.91
CA HIS A 91 -2.29 12.25 6.63
C HIS A 91 -1.41 12.91 5.58
N SER A 92 -1.86 14.05 5.10
CA SER A 92 -1.04 14.99 4.35
C SER A 92 0.18 15.34 5.19
N VAL A 93 1.26 14.57 5.06
CA VAL A 93 2.59 14.95 5.58
C VAL A 93 3.20 15.98 4.64
N CYS A 94 2.62 17.17 4.70
CA CYS A 94 3.26 18.44 4.36
C CYS A 94 2.91 19.47 5.46
N SER A 95 3.20 19.12 6.72
CA SER A 95 3.42 20.11 7.77
C SER A 95 4.31 19.50 8.84
N GLU A 96 5.62 19.47 8.59
CA GLU A 96 6.67 19.85 9.54
C GLU A 96 8.03 19.42 9.00
N TYR A 97 8.65 20.30 8.21
CA TYR A 97 10.10 20.44 8.23
C TYR A 97 10.45 21.45 9.33
N PRO A 98 10.77 21.03 10.57
CA PRO A 98 11.52 21.89 11.46
C PRO A 98 13.00 21.77 11.09
N VAL A 99 13.55 22.90 10.64
CA VAL A 99 14.95 23.39 10.67
C VAL A 99 15.93 23.10 9.50
N VAL A 100 16.51 24.23 9.01
CA VAL A 100 17.74 24.44 8.21
C VAL A 100 17.53 24.47 6.68
N CYS A 101 17.59 25.58 5.92
CA CYS A 101 18.26 26.90 6.05
C CYS A 101 17.32 28.07 5.73
#